data_AF-A0A7Y6UYW5-F1
#
_entry.id   AF-A0A7Y6UYW5-F1
#
_cell.length_a   1.000
_cell.length_b   1.000
_cell.length_c   1.000
_cell.angle_alpha   90.00
_cell.angle_beta   90.00
_cell.angle_gamma   90.00
#
_symmetry.space_group_name_H-M   'P 1'
#
loop_
_entity.id
_entity.type
_entity.pdbx_description
1 polymer ?
#
loop_
_entity_poly.entity_id
_entity_poly.type
_entity_poly.pdbx_seq_one_letter_code
_entity_poly.pdbx_strand_id
1 'polypeptide(L)'
;MSERIGVHDLAAYTESSDAGRTHMQIITRSTLAGNLDEYLDNATRQAIEVESPHHSKLVMLPHAEYERLKEVEDAYWAICAEKAMENGLASPEEVQRLLTERANEAA
;
A
#
# COMPACT_ATOMS: atom_id res chain seq x y z
N MET A 1 -25.48 -8.95 7.80
CA MET A 1 -25.77 -8.00 6.71
C MET A 1 -24.52 -7.14 6.56
N SER A 2 -23.60 -7.52 5.68
CA SER A 2 -22.40 -6.72 5.40
C SER A 2 -22.77 -5.64 4.39
N GLU A 3 -22.72 -4.39 4.83
CA GLU A 3 -22.82 -3.24 3.94
C GLU A 3 -21.62 -3.26 2.98
N ARG A 4 -21.95 -3.33 1.69
CA ARG A 4 -20.98 -3.18 0.59
C ARG A 4 -20.50 -1.74 0.60
N ILE A 5 -19.22 -1.51 0.86
CA ILE A 5 -18.59 -0.21 0.64
C ILE A 5 -18.65 0.05 -0.87
N GLY A 6 -19.55 0.94 -1.28
CA GLY A 6 -19.78 1.28 -2.67
C GLY A 6 -18.63 2.11 -3.23
N VAL A 7 -18.35 1.94 -4.53
CA VAL A 7 -17.31 2.61 -5.33
C VAL A 7 -17.38 4.15 -5.27
N HIS A 8 -18.45 4.72 -4.73
CA HIS A 8 -18.59 6.15 -4.47
C HIS A 8 -17.75 6.68 -3.30
N ASP A 9 -17.17 5.81 -2.47
CA ASP A 9 -16.40 6.21 -1.29
C ASP A 9 -14.89 6.45 -1.57
N LEU A 10 -14.38 6.01 -2.74
CA LEU A 10 -12.98 6.27 -3.12
C LEU A 10 -12.72 7.76 -3.43
N ALA A 11 -13.73 8.48 -3.95
CA ALA A 11 -13.62 9.91 -4.24
C ALA A 11 -13.49 10.73 -2.93
N ALA A 12 -14.17 10.29 -1.86
CA ALA A 12 -14.05 10.88 -0.53
C ALA A 12 -12.64 10.68 0.06
N TYR A 13 -11.94 9.60 -0.29
CA TYR A 13 -10.56 9.36 0.15
C TYR A 13 -9.57 10.34 -0.49
N THR A 14 -9.77 10.70 -1.76
CA THR A 14 -8.95 11.71 -2.45
C THR A 14 -9.23 13.14 -2.00
N GLU A 15 -10.51 13.49 -1.75
CA GLU A 15 -10.87 14.84 -1.29
C GLU A 15 -10.59 15.06 0.21
N SER A 16 -10.57 14.00 1.01
CA SER A 16 -10.12 14.05 2.41
C SER A 16 -8.59 14.16 2.56
N SER A 17 -7.80 13.97 1.48
CA SER A 17 -6.34 13.89 1.59
C SER A 17 -5.61 15.23 1.79
N ASP A 18 -6.32 16.35 1.67
CA ASP A 18 -5.77 17.69 1.99
C ASP A 18 -6.23 18.20 3.37
N ALA A 19 -7.21 17.54 3.99
CA ALA A 19 -7.71 17.82 5.33
C ALA A 19 -6.97 16.96 6.37
N GLY A 20 -5.68 17.24 6.56
CA GLY A 20 -4.87 16.64 7.61
C GLY A 20 -3.91 15.59 7.08
N ARG A 21 -2.78 16.06 6.54
CA ARG A 21 -1.57 15.22 6.46
C ARG A 21 -1.34 14.65 7.85
N THR A 22 -1.63 13.37 8.03
CA THR A 22 -1.11 12.61 9.15
C THR A 22 0.40 12.65 8.93
N HIS A 23 1.08 13.55 9.65
CA HIS A 23 2.51 13.75 9.49
C HIS A 23 3.20 12.48 9.96
N MET A 24 3.59 11.63 9.01
CA MET A 24 4.39 10.45 9.30
C MET A 24 5.68 10.90 9.96
N GLN A 25 5.92 10.41 11.17
CA GLN A 25 7.11 10.76 11.91
C GLN A 25 8.31 10.01 11.31
N ILE A 26 9.37 10.74 10.97
CA ILE A 26 10.61 10.16 10.44
C ILE A 26 11.67 10.17 11.54
N ILE A 27 12.24 9.01 11.84
CA ILE A 27 13.28 8.84 12.85
C ILE A 27 14.46 8.04 12.30
N THR A 28 15.63 8.17 12.93
CA THR A 28 16.79 7.35 12.59
C THR A 28 16.77 6.03 13.34
N ARG A 29 17.44 4.99 12.81
CA ARG A 29 17.63 3.71 13.53
C ARG A 29 18.26 3.89 14.92
N SER A 30 19.19 4.84 15.06
CA SER A 30 19.82 5.14 16.35
C SER A 30 18.85 5.74 17.36
N THR A 31 17.95 6.63 16.90
CA THR A 31 16.91 7.24 17.74
C THR A 31 15.92 6.19 18.22
N LEU A 32 15.53 5.27 17.34
CA LEU A 32 14.66 4.13 17.67
C LEU A 32 15.31 3.21 18.71
N ALA A 33 16.59 2.85 18.52
CA ALA A 33 17.28 1.93 19.42
C ALA A 33 17.41 2.48 20.86
N GLY A 34 17.51 3.80 21.02
CA GLY A 34 17.57 4.45 22.33
C GLY A 34 16.22 4.59 23.05
N ASN A 35 15.09 4.53 22.32
CA ASN A 35 13.76 4.83 22.85
C ASN A 35 12.68 3.88 22.28
N LEU A 36 13.01 2.58 22.17
CA LEU A 36 12.18 1.62 21.45
C LEU A 36 10.74 1.55 21.97
N ASP A 37 10.56 1.48 23.29
CA ASP A 37 9.23 1.34 23.91
C ASP A 37 8.32 2.54 23.60
N GLU A 38 8.87 3.77 23.66
CA GLU A 38 8.14 4.99 23.32
C GLU A 38 7.67 4.98 21.86
N TYR A 39 8.54 4.54 20.94
CA TYR A 39 8.20 4.48 19.53
C TYR A 39 7.26 3.34 19.18
N LEU A 40 7.30 2.21 19.91
CA LEU A 40 6.30 1.15 19.77
C LEU A 40 4.91 1.64 20.20
N ASP A 41 4.82 2.33 21.34
CA ASP A 41 3.57 2.93 21.82
C ASP A 41 3.06 3.99 20.84
N ASN A 42 3.93 4.85 20.33
CA ASN A 42 3.57 5.85 19.32
C ASN A 42 3.12 5.21 18.01
N ALA A 43 3.76 4.11 17.59
CA ALA A 43 3.39 3.36 16.39
C ALA A 43 2.00 2.74 16.47
N THR A 44 1.38 2.64 17.65
CA THR A 44 -0.03 2.22 17.79
C THR A 44 -1.03 3.27 17.29
N ARG A 45 -0.61 4.54 17.22
CA ARG A 45 -1.48 5.69 16.89
C ARG A 45 -1.17 6.29 15.51
N GLN A 46 0.06 6.16 15.05
CA GLN A 46 0.51 6.74 13.78
C GLN A 46 1.64 5.91 13.17
N ALA A 47 1.76 5.94 11.84
CA ALA A 47 2.90 5.33 11.16
C ALA A 47 4.20 6.10 11.42
N ILE A 48 5.31 5.38 11.52
CA ILE A 48 6.65 5.92 11.76
C ILE A 48 7.60 5.38 10.69
N GLU A 49 8.27 6.25 9.96
CA GLU A 49 9.34 5.88 9.04
C GLU A 49 10.68 5.85 9.80
N VAL A 50 11.43 4.76 9.61
CA VAL A 50 12.74 4.55 10.20
C VAL A 50 13.79 4.59 9.08
N GLU A 51 14.59 5.64 9.09
CA GLU A 51 15.70 5.81 8.17
C GLU A 51 16.92 4.99 8.61
N SER A 52 17.51 4.29 7.65
CA SER A 52 18.80 3.63 7.82
C SER A 52 19.70 3.93 6.62
N PRO A 53 20.97 4.30 6.84
CA PRO A 53 21.92 4.56 5.75
C PRO A 53 22.30 3.32 4.94
N HIS A 54 21.93 2.12 5.40
CA HIS A 54 22.33 0.84 4.80
C HIS A 54 21.15 -0.02 4.33
N HIS A 55 19.92 0.40 4.57
CA HIS A 55 18.74 -0.40 4.29
C HIS A 55 17.66 0.42 3.60
N SER A 56 16.80 -0.26 2.86
CA SER A 56 15.54 0.26 2.34
C SER A 56 14.74 0.91 3.48
N LYS A 57 13.96 1.95 3.16
CA LYS A 57 13.06 2.61 4.11
C LYS A 57 12.21 1.58 4.85
N LEU A 58 12.20 1.64 6.17
CA LEU A 58 11.36 0.79 7.03
C LEU A 58 10.22 1.63 7.59
N VAL A 59 9.02 1.06 7.67
CA VAL A 59 7.85 1.73 8.27
C VAL A 59 7.29 0.84 9.37
N MET A 60 7.07 1.44 10.54
CA MET A 60 6.36 0.83 11.66
C MET A 60 4.91 1.33 11.68
N LEU A 61 3.97 0.41 11.82
CA LEU A 61 2.55 0.70 11.94
C LEU A 61 1.85 -0.40 12.78
N PRO A 62 0.62 -0.16 13.27
CA PRO A 62 -0.14 -1.20 13.95
C PRO A 62 -0.40 -2.37 12.99
N HIS A 63 -0.31 -3.60 13.49
CA HIS A 63 -0.60 -4.78 12.65
C HIS A 63 -2.02 -4.75 12.07
N ALA A 64 -3.01 -4.26 12.82
CA ALA A 64 -4.37 -4.10 12.33
C ALA A 64 -4.46 -3.14 11.14
N GLU A 65 -3.65 -2.07 11.12
CA GLU A 65 -3.61 -1.14 9.99
C GLU A 65 -2.96 -1.78 8.76
N TYR A 66 -1.94 -2.62 8.96
CA TYR A 66 -1.35 -3.40 7.88
C TYR A 66 -2.37 -4.33 7.22
N GLU A 67 -3.15 -5.06 8.04
CA GLU A 67 -4.21 -5.94 7.51
C GLU A 67 -5.31 -5.14 6.80
N ARG A 68 -5.73 -3.99 7.35
CA ARG A 68 -6.67 -3.09 6.67
C ARG A 68 -6.15 -2.63 5.31
N LEU A 69 -4.88 -2.26 5.21
CA LEU A 69 -4.27 -1.82 3.95
C LEU A 69 -4.22 -2.95 2.92
N LYS A 70 -3.96 -4.19 3.34
CA LYS A 70 -4.04 -5.37 2.46
C LYS A 70 -5.45 -5.60 1.93
N GLU A 71 -6.47 -5.51 2.78
CA GLU A 71 -7.86 -5.65 2.34
C GLU A 71 -8.25 -4.57 1.31
N VAL A 72 -7.77 -3.33 1.49
CA VAL A 72 -7.98 -2.24 0.53
C VAL A 72 -7.28 -2.53 -0.80
N GLU A 73 -6.04 -3.04 -0.77
CA GLU A 73 -5.32 -3.44 -1.97
C GLU A 73 -6.04 -4.56 -2.72
N ASP A 74 -6.47 -5.61 -2.03
CA ASP A 74 -7.22 -6.73 -2.63
C ASP A 74 -8.51 -6.25 -3.28
N ALA A 75 -9.25 -5.36 -2.61
CA ALA A 75 -10.48 -4.77 -3.15
C ALA A 75 -10.21 -3.93 -4.41
N TYR A 76 -9.14 -3.14 -4.41
CA TYR A 76 -8.73 -2.37 -5.59
C TYR A 76 -8.41 -3.27 -6.77
N TRP A 77 -7.64 -4.35 -6.57
CA TRP A 77 -7.30 -5.29 -7.62
C TRP A 77 -8.51 -6.05 -8.16
N ALA A 78 -9.47 -6.40 -7.30
CA ALA A 78 -10.74 -6.98 -7.74
C ALA A 78 -11.48 -6.05 -8.70
N ILE A 79 -11.58 -4.76 -8.37
CA ILE A 79 -12.21 -3.74 -9.25
C ILE A 79 -11.45 -3.62 -10.58
N CYS A 80 -10.11 -3.61 -10.53
CA CYS A 80 -9.30 -3.59 -11.75
C CYS A 80 -9.54 -4.82 -12.64
N ALA A 81 -9.67 -6.00 -12.04
CA ALA A 81 -9.95 -7.24 -12.77
C ALA A 81 -11.34 -7.20 -13.42
N GLU A 82 -12.37 -6.73 -12.70
CA GLU A 82 -13.71 -6.55 -13.25
C GLU A 82 -13.70 -5.60 -14.46
N LYS A 83 -13.02 -4.45 -14.35
CA LYS A 83 -12.84 -3.51 -15.47
C LYS A 83 -12.07 -4.11 -16.64
N ALA A 84 -11.09 -4.97 -16.39
CA ALA A 84 -10.36 -5.66 -17.45
C ALA A 84 -11.25 -6.65 -18.20
N MET A 85 -12.16 -7.33 -17.50
CA MET A 85 -13.14 -8.22 -18.13
C MET A 85 -14.08 -7.48 -19.08
N GLU A 86 -14.47 -6.25 -18.77
CA GLU A 86 -15.30 -5.41 -19.64
C GLU A 86 -14.59 -5.01 -20.95
N ASN A 87 -13.27 -4.82 -20.89
CA ASN A 87 -12.45 -4.41 -22.04
C ASN A 87 -11.91 -5.58 -22.87
N GLY A 88 -12.21 -6.82 -22.46
CA GLY A 88 -11.68 -8.03 -23.07
C GLY A 88 -10.32 -8.44 -22.51
N LEU A 89 -10.11 -9.75 -22.38
CA LEU A 89 -8.86 -10.32 -21.89
C LEU A 89 -7.95 -10.71 -23.06
N ALA A 90 -6.64 -10.58 -22.85
CA ALA A 90 -5.64 -11.02 -23.83
C ALA A 90 -5.69 -12.54 -24.04
N SER A 91 -5.46 -12.99 -25.27
CA SER A 91 -5.36 -14.42 -25.57
C SER A 91 -4.07 -15.02 -24.98
N PRO A 92 -4.02 -16.36 -24.77
CA PRO A 92 -2.81 -17.02 -24.31
C PRO A 92 -1.58 -16.73 -25.19
N GLU A 93 -1.76 -16.64 -26.50
CA GLU A 93 -0.68 -16.32 -27.46
C GLU A 93 -0.20 -14.87 -27.30
N GLU A 94 -1.12 -13.92 -27.10
CA GLU A 94 -0.79 -12.51 -26.86
C GLU A 94 -0.03 -12.33 -25.54
N VAL A 95 -0.45 -13.03 -24.48
CA VAL A 95 0.22 -13.03 -23.19
C VAL A 95 1.63 -13.60 -23.31
N GLN A 96 1.80 -14.74 -23.99
CA GLN A 96 3.11 -15.37 -24.19
C GLN A 96 4.09 -14.45 -24.93
N ARG A 97 3.61 -13.75 -25.97
CA ARG A 97 4.41 -12.77 -26.71
C ARG A 97 4.88 -11.64 -25.79
N LEU A 98 3.96 -11.02 -25.05
CA LEU A 98 4.26 -9.90 -24.15
C LEU A 98 5.26 -10.26 -23.05
N LEU A 99 5.11 -11.46 -22.46
CA LEU A 99 6.04 -11.94 -21.44
C LEU A 99 7.46 -12.15 -22.00
N THR A 100 7.56 -12.67 -23.22
CA THR A 100 8.84 -12.90 -23.89
C THR A 100 9.52 -11.57 -24.23
N GLU A 101 8.77 -10.58 -24.72
CA GLU A 101 9.28 -9.23 -24.99
C GLU A 101 9.82 -8.56 -23.71
N ARG A 102 9.04 -8.57 -22.62
CA ARG A 102 9.44 -8.00 -21.32
C ARG A 102 10.65 -8.70 -20.71
N ALA A 103 10.73 -10.03 -20.83
CA ALA A 103 11.86 -10.80 -20.31
C ALA A 103 13.17 -10.46 -21.04
N ASN A 104 13.10 -10.20 -22.35
CA ASN A 104 14.25 -9.81 -23.16
C ASN A 104 14.67 -8.35 -22.93
N GLU A 105 13.74 -7.45 -22.60
CA GLU A 105 14.06 -6.05 -22.23
C GLU A 105 14.79 -5.95 -20.88
N ALA A 106 14.61 -6.93 -20.00
CA ALA A 106 15.22 -6.97 -18.68
C ALA A 106 16.60 -7.67 -18.64
N ALA A 107 17.09 -8.18 -19.77
CA ALA A 107 18.35 -8.91 -19.92
C ALA A 107 19.44 -8.05 -20.58
#